data_AF-A0A5C4JCS8-F1
#
_entry.id   AF-A0A5C4JCS8-F1
#
_cell.length_a   1.000
_cell.length_b   1.000
_cell.length_c   1.000
_cell.angle_alpha   90.00
_cell.angle_beta   90.00
_cell.angle_gamma   90.00
#
_symmetry.space_group_name_H-M   'P 1'
#
loop_
_entity.id
_entity.type
_entity.pdbx_description
1 polymer ?
#
loop_
_entity_poly.entity_id
_entity_poly.type
_entity_poly.pdbx_seq_one_letter_code
_entity_poly.pdbx_strand_id
1 'polypeptide(L)'
;MALLEFENEEYLLSEDVHHDTRFCLLSTVGSGTQVHSARFSFGARGMSDIDNRLFEMSPEDISLLNPNTNTIALFRSRRDAHIALGIYRRVRILWTDYPRSNPWDLSFMQGLFNMATHSGLFRTQKLLERDGWKLEDGIFIRRDERMLPLYEAKMVHLFDHRFGTYEGQTQAQSNVGILPRTSPQQKADPRYRALPRYWVRKEEVADKVAERWDKGWFLGWRDITNLSNERTIICASIPKTAVGDKFLLALPPARGHLLQANLSTFVLDYCARQKISGKSFKYFLLKQLPVLAPQQYETCAPWFTDVVLEDWITSRVLELTFTAWDIASFARDLGDSGSPFVWDEERRFAMRAELDAAYFHLYGVGRDDVGYIMDSFGAFQRNDFERFARTKALILDVYDAMARAVERGEPYKTILDPPPGEGPRHPDR
;
A
#
# COMPACT_ATOMS: atom_id res chain seq x y z
N MET A 1 -13.38 10.24 -31.62
CA MET A 1 -12.50 11.11 -30.80
C MET A 1 -11.19 10.36 -30.54
N ALA A 2 -10.06 11.06 -30.48
CA ALA A 2 -8.77 10.46 -30.10
C ALA A 2 -7.93 11.43 -29.25
N LEU A 3 -7.17 10.91 -28.30
CA LEU A 3 -6.15 11.64 -27.54
C LEU A 3 -4.86 10.82 -27.55
N LEU A 4 -3.80 11.37 -28.15
CA LEU A 4 -2.49 10.73 -28.25
C LEU A 4 -1.48 11.59 -27.48
N GLU A 5 -1.01 11.12 -26.33
CA GLU A 5 0.01 11.79 -25.51
C GLU A 5 1.41 11.30 -25.89
N PHE A 6 2.34 12.25 -25.98
CA PHE A 6 3.74 12.05 -26.29
C PHE A 6 4.62 12.59 -25.15
N GLU A 7 5.73 11.90 -24.89
CA GLU A 7 6.79 12.32 -23.96
C GLU A 7 8.00 12.82 -24.77
N ASN A 8 8.61 13.94 -24.38
CA ASN A 8 9.77 14.52 -25.09
C ASN A 8 11.11 13.85 -24.72
N GLU A 9 11.11 12.61 -24.25
CA GLU A 9 12.34 11.91 -23.85
C GLU A 9 13.30 11.66 -25.03
N GLU A 10 12.76 11.51 -26.25
CA GLU A 10 13.54 11.39 -27.49
C GLU A 10 13.63 12.72 -28.26
N TYR A 11 13.33 13.84 -27.60
CA TYR A 11 13.38 15.19 -28.17
C TYR A 11 12.56 15.38 -29.46
N LEU A 12 11.43 14.68 -29.56
CA LEU A 12 10.47 14.78 -30.68
C LEU A 12 10.04 16.21 -31.01
N LEU A 13 9.95 17.09 -30.01
CA LEU A 13 9.60 18.50 -30.20
C LEU A 13 10.83 19.34 -30.55
N SER A 14 11.84 19.28 -29.69
CA SER A 14 13.13 19.99 -29.78
C SER A 14 14.02 19.56 -28.60
N GLU A 15 15.35 19.62 -28.80
CA GLU A 15 16.36 19.49 -27.74
C GLU A 15 16.30 20.65 -26.71
N ASP A 16 15.78 21.81 -27.11
CA ASP A 16 15.60 22.98 -26.24
C ASP A 16 14.42 22.82 -25.27
N VAL A 17 13.56 21.83 -25.49
CA VAL A 17 12.41 21.53 -24.63
C VAL A 17 12.81 20.46 -23.62
N HIS A 18 12.57 20.72 -22.33
CA HIS A 18 12.91 19.79 -21.26
C HIS A 18 12.31 18.40 -21.53
N HIS A 19 13.10 17.33 -21.35
CA HIS A 19 12.74 15.96 -21.75
C HIS A 19 11.47 15.41 -21.08
N ASP A 20 11.07 15.96 -19.93
CA ASP A 20 9.87 15.54 -19.18
C ASP A 20 8.59 16.23 -19.68
N THR A 21 8.72 17.11 -20.66
CA THR A 21 7.58 17.83 -21.23
C THR A 21 6.68 16.84 -21.95
N ARG A 22 5.39 16.92 -21.66
CA ARG A 22 4.36 16.10 -22.32
C ARG A 22 3.45 16.99 -23.14
N PHE A 23 3.02 16.46 -24.29
CA PHE A 23 2.08 17.12 -25.17
C PHE A 23 1.12 16.08 -25.74
N CYS A 24 0.00 16.52 -26.33
CA CYS A 24 -0.94 15.60 -26.95
C CYS A 24 -1.54 16.13 -28.24
N LEU A 25 -1.90 15.21 -29.11
CA LEU A 25 -2.82 15.45 -30.22
C LEU A 25 -4.22 15.07 -29.77
N LEU A 26 -5.11 16.06 -29.70
CA LEU A 26 -6.54 15.86 -29.43
C LEU A 26 -7.32 16.00 -30.74
N SER A 27 -8.06 14.96 -31.11
CA SER A 27 -8.95 14.96 -32.28
C SER A 27 -10.39 14.77 -31.84
N THR A 28 -11.21 15.77 -32.12
CA THR A 28 -12.65 15.79 -31.80
C THR A 28 -13.49 15.70 -33.08
N VAL A 29 -14.79 15.47 -32.92
CA VAL A 29 -15.77 15.48 -34.02
C VAL A 29 -16.77 16.62 -33.79
N GLY A 30 -17.50 17.02 -34.84
CA GLY A 30 -18.56 18.03 -34.73
C GLY A 30 -19.70 17.59 -33.82
N SER A 31 -20.47 18.55 -33.30
CA SER A 31 -21.54 18.31 -32.31
C SER A 31 -22.69 17.40 -32.79
N GLY A 32 -22.84 17.21 -34.11
CA GLY A 32 -23.84 16.30 -34.69
C GLY A 32 -23.42 14.83 -34.72
N THR A 33 -22.19 14.49 -34.32
CA THR A 33 -21.66 13.13 -34.40
C THR A 33 -21.51 12.52 -33.00
N GLN A 34 -22.22 11.42 -32.75
CA GLN A 34 -22.06 10.64 -31.52
C GLN A 34 -20.82 9.74 -31.61
N VAL A 35 -20.02 9.72 -30.53
CA VAL A 35 -18.83 8.88 -30.41
C VAL A 35 -19.09 7.84 -29.32
N HIS A 36 -19.17 6.57 -29.69
CA HIS A 36 -19.40 5.46 -28.74
C HIS A 36 -18.12 4.98 -28.05
N SER A 37 -16.96 5.19 -28.68
CA SER A 37 -15.65 4.82 -28.16
C SER A 37 -14.63 5.87 -28.57
N ALA A 38 -13.69 6.17 -27.67
CA ALA A 38 -12.58 7.07 -27.92
C ALA A 38 -11.25 6.32 -27.88
N ARG A 39 -10.33 6.74 -28.74
CA ARG A 39 -8.98 6.17 -28.85
C ARG A 39 -8.00 6.94 -27.97
N PHE A 40 -7.17 6.22 -27.23
CA PHE A 40 -6.19 6.78 -26.32
C PHE A 40 -4.82 6.12 -26.54
N SER A 41 -3.76 6.90 -26.43
CA SER A 41 -2.38 6.41 -26.37
C SER A 41 -1.60 7.29 -25.42
N PHE A 42 -0.89 6.71 -24.44
CA PHE A 42 -0.18 7.46 -23.41
C PHE A 42 1.33 7.19 -23.38
N GLY A 43 2.08 8.29 -23.20
CA GLY A 43 3.53 8.43 -23.38
C GLY A 43 4.15 7.56 -24.47
N ALA A 44 3.76 7.85 -25.70
CA ALA A 44 4.55 7.50 -26.86
C ALA A 44 5.83 8.36 -26.91
N ARG A 45 6.97 7.76 -27.22
CA ARG A 45 8.25 8.48 -27.44
C ARG A 45 8.54 8.77 -28.90
N GLY A 46 7.77 8.13 -29.79
CA GLY A 46 7.83 8.28 -31.23
C GLY A 46 6.53 7.83 -31.88
N MET A 47 6.35 8.13 -33.16
CA MET A 47 5.13 7.72 -33.90
C MET A 47 4.99 6.18 -33.96
N SER A 48 6.10 5.45 -33.96
CA SER A 48 6.13 3.99 -33.96
C SER A 48 5.56 3.36 -32.68
N ASP A 49 5.51 4.11 -31.57
CA ASP A 49 4.94 3.60 -30.32
C ASP A 49 3.42 3.59 -30.32
N ILE A 50 2.78 4.42 -31.16
CA ILE A 50 1.35 4.70 -31.08
C ILE A 50 0.55 3.40 -31.23
N ASP A 51 0.81 2.60 -32.25
CA ASP A 51 -0.04 1.44 -32.54
C ASP A 51 -0.06 0.40 -31.41
N ASN A 52 1.08 0.20 -30.74
CA ASN A 52 1.24 -0.72 -29.61
C ASN A 52 0.60 -0.19 -28.32
N ARG A 53 0.56 1.14 -28.17
CA ARG A 53 0.01 1.83 -26.99
C ARG A 53 -1.44 2.27 -27.18
N LEU A 54 -1.97 2.23 -28.39
CA LEU A 54 -3.32 2.66 -28.74
C LEU A 54 -4.34 1.70 -28.14
N PHE A 55 -5.26 2.19 -27.33
CA PHE A 55 -6.42 1.43 -26.85
C PHE A 55 -7.69 2.24 -27.00
N GLU A 56 -8.82 1.55 -26.91
CA GLU A 56 -10.15 2.14 -27.02
C GLU A 56 -10.88 2.02 -25.69
N MET A 57 -11.67 3.05 -25.37
CA MET A 57 -12.54 3.04 -24.20
C MET A 57 -13.88 3.67 -24.53
N SER A 58 -14.95 3.02 -24.08
CA SER A 58 -16.28 3.63 -24.03
C SER A 58 -16.44 4.49 -22.77
N PRO A 59 -17.46 5.37 -22.71
CA PRO A 59 -17.82 6.08 -21.48
C PRO A 59 -18.06 5.14 -20.29
N GLU A 60 -18.65 3.97 -20.53
CA GLU A 60 -18.93 2.97 -19.51
C GLU A 60 -17.63 2.36 -18.95
N ASP A 61 -16.63 2.09 -19.79
CA ASP A 61 -15.32 1.62 -19.34
C ASP A 61 -14.59 2.69 -18.50
N ILE A 62 -14.70 3.98 -18.88
CA ILE A 62 -14.14 5.10 -18.11
C ILE A 62 -14.80 5.19 -16.73
N SER A 63 -16.13 5.14 -16.68
CA SER A 63 -16.89 5.20 -15.42
C SER A 63 -16.70 3.94 -14.58
N LEU A 64 -16.49 2.77 -15.19
CA LEU A 64 -16.16 1.55 -14.46
C LEU A 64 -14.80 1.69 -13.74
N LEU A 65 -13.78 2.19 -14.43
CA LEU A 65 -12.46 2.35 -13.84
C LEU A 65 -12.42 3.49 -12.82
N ASN A 66 -12.97 4.65 -13.16
CA ASN A 66 -12.84 5.88 -12.38
C ASN A 66 -14.23 6.48 -12.07
N PRO A 67 -15.11 5.79 -11.34
CA PRO A 67 -16.50 6.22 -11.13
C PRO A 67 -16.64 7.57 -10.42
N ASN A 68 -15.68 7.94 -9.57
CA ASN A 68 -15.77 9.17 -8.77
C ASN A 68 -15.29 10.40 -9.53
N THR A 69 -14.36 10.22 -10.48
CA THR A 69 -13.68 11.34 -11.16
C THR A 69 -13.95 11.38 -12.66
N ASN A 70 -14.37 10.27 -13.27
CA ASN A 70 -14.45 10.07 -14.73
C ASN A 70 -13.17 10.47 -15.47
N THR A 71 -12.02 10.39 -14.80
CA THR A 71 -10.71 10.58 -15.41
C THR A 71 -10.32 9.35 -16.22
N ILE A 72 -9.44 9.51 -17.20
CA ILE A 72 -8.96 8.39 -18.02
C ILE A 72 -7.76 7.71 -17.33
N ALA A 73 -7.71 6.37 -17.37
CA ALA A 73 -6.56 5.62 -16.88
C ALA A 73 -5.40 5.69 -17.89
N LEU A 74 -4.18 5.81 -17.39
CA LEU A 74 -2.97 6.04 -18.19
C LEU A 74 -2.32 4.71 -18.58
N PHE A 75 -3.05 3.86 -19.32
CA PHE A 75 -2.54 2.57 -19.76
C PHE A 75 -1.37 2.73 -20.72
N ARG A 76 -0.34 1.89 -20.56
CA ARG A 76 0.87 1.91 -21.41
C ARG A 76 0.80 0.91 -22.57
N SER A 77 -0.22 0.05 -22.60
CA SER A 77 -0.48 -0.91 -23.67
C SER A 77 -1.96 -1.32 -23.71
N ARG A 78 -2.39 -1.95 -24.80
CA ARG A 78 -3.72 -2.60 -24.90
C ARG A 78 -3.90 -3.70 -23.85
N ARG A 79 -2.84 -4.44 -23.54
CA ARG A 79 -2.89 -5.52 -22.54
C ARG A 79 -3.19 -4.98 -21.16
N ASP A 80 -2.63 -3.81 -20.81
CA ASP A 80 -2.93 -3.16 -19.53
C ASP A 80 -4.42 -2.82 -19.39
N ALA A 81 -4.98 -2.19 -20.43
CA ALA A 81 -6.40 -1.85 -20.48
C ALA A 81 -7.26 -3.11 -20.31
N HIS A 82 -6.93 -4.20 -21.01
CA HIS A 82 -7.66 -5.46 -20.92
C HIS A 82 -7.63 -6.08 -19.51
N ILE A 83 -6.44 -6.18 -18.91
CA ILE A 83 -6.27 -6.74 -17.56
C ILE A 83 -7.01 -5.89 -16.53
N ALA A 84 -6.81 -4.57 -16.55
CA ALA A 84 -7.45 -3.67 -15.60
C ALA A 84 -8.98 -3.70 -15.71
N LEU A 85 -9.53 -3.62 -16.93
CA LEU A 85 -10.99 -3.74 -17.13
C LEU A 85 -11.51 -5.10 -16.66
N GLY A 86 -10.78 -6.19 -16.93
CA GLY A 86 -11.12 -7.51 -16.43
C GLY A 86 -11.21 -7.57 -14.90
N ILE A 87 -10.23 -7.01 -14.20
CA ILE A 87 -10.23 -6.91 -12.73
C ILE A 87 -11.43 -6.09 -12.25
N TYR A 88 -11.65 -4.90 -12.79
CA TYR A 88 -12.73 -4.01 -12.36
C TYR A 88 -14.13 -4.56 -12.64
N ARG A 89 -14.29 -5.46 -13.60
CA ARG A 89 -15.55 -6.19 -13.86
C ARG A 89 -15.82 -7.29 -12.82
N ARG A 90 -14.78 -7.83 -12.18
CA ARG A 90 -14.87 -8.94 -11.21
C ARG A 90 -14.83 -8.48 -9.75
N VAL A 91 -14.02 -7.47 -9.46
CA VAL A 91 -13.73 -7.00 -8.10
C VAL A 91 -14.41 -5.66 -7.87
N ARG A 92 -15.13 -5.56 -6.74
CA ARG A 92 -15.88 -4.36 -6.38
C ARG A 92 -14.96 -3.19 -6.09
N ILE A 93 -15.44 -1.98 -6.37
CA ILE A 93 -14.75 -0.73 -6.07
C ILE A 93 -14.84 -0.44 -4.56
N LEU A 94 -13.71 -0.02 -3.96
CA LEU A 94 -13.60 0.24 -2.52
C LEU A 94 -14.66 1.22 -2.01
N TRP A 95 -14.85 2.33 -2.73
CA TRP A 95 -15.75 3.41 -2.37
C TRP A 95 -16.21 4.20 -3.61
N THR A 96 -17.52 4.31 -3.82
CA THR A 96 -18.11 5.25 -4.79
C THR A 96 -18.86 6.38 -4.08
N ASP A 97 -18.71 7.61 -4.57
CA ASP A 97 -19.36 8.80 -4.03
C ASP A 97 -20.80 8.93 -4.54
N TYR A 98 -21.07 8.54 -5.79
CA TYR A 98 -22.42 8.49 -6.37
C TYR A 98 -22.60 7.35 -7.40
N PRO A 99 -23.63 6.48 -7.26
CA PRO A 99 -24.39 6.27 -6.03
C PRO A 99 -23.45 5.87 -4.90
N ARG A 100 -23.72 6.32 -3.66
CA ARG A 100 -22.82 6.09 -2.53
C ARG A 100 -22.74 4.60 -2.22
N SER A 101 -21.54 4.04 -2.25
CA SER A 101 -21.26 2.66 -1.80
C SER A 101 -19.93 2.64 -1.06
N ASN A 102 -19.95 2.16 0.18
CA ASN A 102 -18.78 2.01 1.04
C ASN A 102 -18.87 0.66 1.79
N PRO A 103 -18.52 -0.47 1.14
CA PRO A 103 -18.75 -1.81 1.72
C PRO A 103 -17.96 -2.06 3.01
N TRP A 104 -16.87 -1.33 3.22
CA TRP A 104 -15.99 -1.44 4.39
C TRP A 104 -16.37 -0.48 5.53
N ASP A 105 -17.40 0.34 5.35
CA ASP A 105 -17.75 1.45 6.25
C ASP A 105 -16.52 2.30 6.64
N LEU A 106 -15.64 2.53 5.68
CA LEU A 106 -14.41 3.28 5.88
C LEU A 106 -14.70 4.73 6.21
N SER A 107 -13.80 5.32 7.00
CA SER A 107 -13.58 6.77 7.03
C SER A 107 -12.10 7.07 6.86
N PHE A 108 -11.77 8.29 6.41
CA PHE A 108 -10.39 8.71 6.18
C PHE A 108 -10.02 9.92 7.03
N MET A 109 -8.76 10.01 7.45
CA MET A 109 -8.19 11.19 8.12
C MET A 109 -6.82 11.54 7.55
N GLN A 110 -6.52 12.85 7.43
CA GLN A 110 -5.24 13.32 6.91
C GLN A 110 -4.19 13.34 8.01
N GLY A 111 -3.77 12.17 8.47
CA GLY A 111 -3.05 12.04 9.74
C GLY A 111 -3.86 12.65 10.89
N LEU A 112 -3.18 12.98 11.98
CA LEU A 112 -3.77 13.70 13.12
C LEU A 112 -3.26 15.14 13.20
N PHE A 113 -2.04 15.38 12.72
CA PHE A 113 -1.37 16.68 12.82
C PHE A 113 -0.79 17.11 11.48
N ASN A 114 -1.26 18.26 10.98
CA ASN A 114 -0.57 18.97 9.90
C ASN A 114 0.78 19.50 10.38
N MET A 115 1.85 19.17 9.64
CA MET A 115 3.22 19.47 10.06
C MET A 115 3.56 20.97 10.16
N ALA A 116 2.78 21.85 9.51
CA ALA A 116 2.94 23.29 9.58
C ALA A 116 2.01 23.91 10.63
N THR A 117 0.70 23.74 10.47
CA THR A 117 -0.33 24.38 11.30
C THR A 117 -0.26 23.96 12.77
N HIS A 118 0.16 22.72 13.07
CA HIS A 118 0.23 22.20 14.44
C HIS A 118 1.66 22.16 15.00
N SER A 119 2.63 22.80 14.34
CA SER A 119 4.04 22.78 14.75
C SER A 119 4.28 23.23 16.20
N GLY A 120 3.43 24.13 16.72
CA GLY A 120 3.47 24.57 18.12
C GLY A 120 3.19 23.48 19.16
N LEU A 121 2.59 22.35 18.77
CA LEU A 121 2.32 21.20 19.65
C LEU A 121 3.50 20.23 19.72
N PHE A 122 4.46 20.34 18.81
CA PHE A 122 5.54 19.37 18.65
C PHE A 122 6.69 19.68 19.60
N ARG A 123 7.26 18.64 20.20
CA ARG A 123 8.43 18.76 21.10
C ARG A 123 9.54 17.86 20.61
N THR A 124 10.76 18.38 20.58
CA THR A 124 11.96 17.60 20.26
C THR A 124 12.46 16.85 21.49
N GLN A 125 13.20 15.77 21.27
CA GLN A 125 13.86 15.02 22.35
C GLN A 125 14.68 15.92 23.27
N LYS A 126 15.58 16.77 22.73
CA LYS A 126 16.42 17.68 23.52
C LYS A 126 15.61 18.61 24.43
N LEU A 127 14.47 19.09 23.96
CA LEU A 127 13.60 19.98 24.72
C LEU A 127 12.93 19.23 25.88
N LEU A 128 12.44 18.01 25.62
CA LEU A 128 11.81 17.18 26.64
C LEU A 128 12.80 16.74 27.72
N GLU A 129 14.00 16.30 27.34
CA GLU A 129 15.06 15.92 28.28
C GLU A 129 15.45 17.10 29.19
N ARG A 130 15.62 18.31 28.61
CA ARG A 130 15.89 19.54 29.37
C ARG A 130 14.77 19.87 30.35
N ASP A 131 13.52 19.64 29.97
CA ASP A 131 12.33 19.93 30.77
C ASP A 131 12.00 18.79 31.77
N GLY A 132 12.94 17.86 31.98
CA GLY A 132 12.88 16.81 33.00
C GLY A 132 12.06 15.57 32.63
N TRP A 133 11.74 15.39 31.35
CA TRP A 133 11.07 14.18 30.86
C TRP A 133 12.07 13.04 30.68
N LYS A 134 11.62 11.80 30.87
CA LYS A 134 12.43 10.60 30.65
C LYS A 134 11.86 9.78 29.50
N LEU A 135 12.73 9.33 28.59
CA LEU A 135 12.34 8.46 27.48
C LEU A 135 12.28 7.01 27.95
N GLU A 136 11.11 6.39 27.84
CA GLU A 136 10.86 4.99 28.18
C GLU A 136 10.03 4.34 27.05
N ASP A 137 10.54 3.27 26.43
CA ASP A 137 9.90 2.56 25.30
C ASP A 137 9.44 3.48 24.15
N GLY A 138 10.20 4.55 23.85
CA GLY A 138 9.89 5.51 22.79
C GLY A 138 8.87 6.61 23.19
N ILE A 139 8.39 6.60 24.43
CA ILE A 139 7.44 7.57 24.98
C ILE A 139 8.16 8.39 26.04
N PHE A 140 8.00 9.72 26.02
CA PHE A 140 8.49 10.55 27.12
C PHE A 140 7.47 10.57 28.26
N ILE A 141 7.93 10.32 29.49
CA ILE A 141 7.11 10.28 30.70
C ILE A 141 7.62 11.32 31.69
N ARG A 142 6.68 12.02 32.33
CA ARG A 142 6.94 12.92 33.45
C ARG A 142 5.74 12.91 34.39
N ARG A 143 5.90 12.30 35.58
CA ARG A 143 4.78 11.98 36.48
C ARG A 143 3.72 11.17 35.70
N ASP A 144 2.48 11.65 35.65
CA ASP A 144 1.38 11.01 34.91
C ASP A 144 1.26 11.49 33.46
N GLU A 145 2.04 12.50 33.05
CA GLU A 145 2.00 13.03 31.69
C GLU A 145 2.79 12.15 30.72
N ARG A 146 2.30 12.02 29.49
CA ARG A 146 2.94 11.25 28.42
C ARG A 146 3.04 12.05 27.13
N MET A 147 4.20 11.98 26.47
CA MET A 147 4.37 12.46 25.10
C MET A 147 4.56 11.27 24.17
N LEU A 148 3.67 11.15 23.19
CA LEU A 148 3.65 10.08 22.20
C LEU A 148 4.50 10.45 20.97
N PRO A 149 5.18 9.46 20.35
CA PRO A 149 6.01 9.72 19.17
C PRO A 149 5.17 10.16 17.97
N LEU A 150 5.61 11.20 17.26
CA LEU A 150 4.97 11.68 16.02
C LEU A 150 5.50 10.89 14.82
N TYR A 151 4.69 9.96 14.33
CA TYR A 151 5.02 9.13 13.18
C TYR A 151 4.85 9.91 11.88
N GLU A 152 5.89 9.90 11.06
CA GLU A 152 5.86 10.41 9.68
C GLU A 152 5.80 9.24 8.70
N ALA A 153 5.18 9.45 7.54
CA ALA A 153 4.99 8.43 6.51
C ALA A 153 6.27 7.69 6.11
N LYS A 154 7.42 8.36 6.12
CA LYS A 154 8.73 7.80 5.74
C LYS A 154 9.33 6.86 6.80
N MET A 155 8.76 6.80 8.01
CA MET A 155 9.12 5.86 9.07
C MET A 155 8.48 4.49 8.88
N VAL A 156 7.53 4.36 7.95
CA VAL A 156 6.67 3.18 7.80
C VAL A 156 6.85 2.56 6.41
N HIS A 157 6.81 1.23 6.34
CA HIS A 157 6.74 0.45 5.11
C HIS A 157 5.73 -0.70 5.22
N LEU A 158 5.52 -1.43 4.13
CA LEU A 158 4.62 -2.60 4.08
C LEU A 158 4.88 -3.55 5.27
N PHE A 159 3.86 -3.71 6.12
CA PHE A 159 3.90 -4.52 7.34
C PHE A 159 5.05 -4.16 8.31
N ASP A 160 5.53 -2.92 8.28
CA ASP A 160 6.69 -2.49 9.06
C ASP A 160 6.51 -1.05 9.55
N HIS A 161 6.05 -0.90 10.80
CA HIS A 161 5.91 0.40 11.45
C HIS A 161 7.24 0.99 11.93
N ARG A 162 8.34 0.22 11.88
CA ARG A 162 9.66 0.61 12.40
C ARG A 162 10.70 0.77 11.27
N PHE A 163 10.26 0.99 10.04
CA PHE A 163 11.12 0.98 8.85
C PHE A 163 12.23 2.05 8.82
N GLY A 164 11.95 3.24 9.35
CA GLY A 164 12.88 4.37 9.32
C GLY A 164 12.89 5.15 10.62
N THR A 165 14.07 5.57 11.05
CA THR A 165 14.29 6.30 12.31
C THR A 165 15.02 7.62 12.06
N TYR A 166 14.79 8.63 12.90
CA TYR A 166 15.58 9.87 12.89
C TYR A 166 16.91 9.74 13.63
N GLU A 167 17.06 8.70 14.45
CA GLU A 167 18.31 8.38 15.12
C GLU A 167 19.42 8.14 14.11
N GLY A 168 20.57 8.80 14.30
CA GLY A 168 21.72 8.66 13.40
C GLY A 168 21.54 9.28 12.01
N GLN A 169 20.50 10.09 11.78
CA GLN A 169 20.31 10.77 10.49
C GLN A 169 21.46 11.76 10.24
N THR A 170 22.17 11.56 9.13
CA THR A 170 23.25 12.47 8.70
C THR A 170 22.68 13.75 8.08
N GLN A 171 23.48 14.83 8.04
CA GLN A 171 23.07 16.08 7.41
C GLN A 171 22.73 15.88 5.91
N ALA A 172 23.52 15.07 5.20
CA ALA A 172 23.27 14.74 3.80
C ALA A 172 21.90 14.08 3.60
N GLN A 173 21.56 13.09 4.44
CA GLN A 173 20.25 12.43 4.43
C GLN A 173 19.12 13.40 4.78
N SER A 174 19.33 14.27 5.77
CA SER A 174 18.35 15.29 6.15
C SER A 174 18.05 16.26 5.02
N ASN A 175 19.06 16.70 4.26
CA ASN A 175 18.90 17.64 3.14
C ASN A 175 17.99 17.09 2.03
N VAL A 176 17.96 15.76 1.84
CA VAL A 176 17.09 15.08 0.86
C VAL A 176 15.90 14.39 1.50
N GLY A 177 15.66 14.60 2.80
CA GLY A 177 14.49 14.08 3.52
C GLY A 177 14.48 12.56 3.77
N ILE A 178 15.61 11.88 3.60
CA ILE A 178 15.74 10.42 3.77
C ILE A 178 16.05 10.07 5.23
N LEU A 179 15.44 9.01 5.76
CA LEU A 179 15.77 8.45 7.07
C LEU A 179 16.74 7.27 6.93
N PRO A 180 17.69 7.10 7.86
CA PRO A 180 18.35 5.82 8.10
C PRO A 180 17.34 4.67 8.16
N ARG A 181 17.69 3.55 7.51
CA ARG A 181 16.93 2.30 7.58
C ARG A 181 17.32 1.56 8.85
N THR A 182 16.33 1.06 9.55
CA THR A 182 16.55 0.18 10.71
C THR A 182 17.02 -1.18 10.23
N SER A 183 18.08 -1.71 10.83
CA SER A 183 18.66 -2.99 10.41
C SER A 183 17.80 -4.19 10.85
N PRO A 184 17.92 -5.36 10.21
CA PRO A 184 17.28 -6.59 10.67
C PRO A 184 17.62 -6.92 12.13
N GLN A 185 18.85 -6.66 12.57
CA GLN A 185 19.28 -6.88 13.95
C GLN A 185 18.55 -5.99 14.95
N GLN A 186 18.32 -4.71 14.61
CA GLN A 186 17.51 -3.82 15.43
C GLN A 186 16.05 -4.29 15.48
N LYS A 187 15.50 -4.73 14.35
CA LYS A 187 14.12 -5.21 14.28
C LYS A 187 13.89 -6.54 14.99
N ALA A 188 14.92 -7.38 15.09
CA ALA A 188 14.90 -8.62 15.86
C ALA A 188 14.78 -8.36 17.37
N ASP A 189 14.99 -7.15 17.87
CA ASP A 189 14.59 -6.76 19.22
C ASP A 189 13.11 -6.30 19.23
N PRO A 190 12.20 -6.98 19.95
CA PRO A 190 10.79 -6.59 20.01
C PRO A 190 10.56 -5.32 20.85
N ARG A 191 11.58 -4.85 21.56
CA ARG A 191 11.56 -3.59 22.34
C ARG A 191 12.14 -2.41 21.56
N TYR A 192 12.84 -2.65 20.45
CA TYR A 192 13.35 -1.57 19.63
C TYR A 192 12.22 -0.68 19.08
N ARG A 193 12.44 0.63 19.11
CA ARG A 193 11.52 1.67 18.62
C ARG A 193 12.24 2.56 17.62
N ALA A 194 11.59 2.82 16.48
CA ALA A 194 12.03 3.88 15.59
C ALA A 194 11.80 5.24 16.25
N LEU A 195 12.85 6.05 16.40
CA LEU A 195 12.75 7.35 17.05
C LEU A 195 12.22 8.39 16.07
N PRO A 196 11.15 9.14 16.44
CA PRO A 196 10.62 10.21 15.62
C PRO A 196 11.48 11.47 15.75
N ARG A 197 11.18 12.49 14.93
CA ARG A 197 11.75 13.83 15.12
C ARG A 197 11.07 14.57 16.27
N TYR A 198 9.79 14.30 16.50
CA TYR A 198 8.96 15.02 17.46
C TYR A 198 8.07 14.08 18.27
N TRP A 199 7.61 14.60 19.42
CA TRP A 199 6.58 14.00 20.25
C TRP A 199 5.46 15.01 20.50
N VAL A 200 4.27 14.49 20.76
CA VAL A 200 3.04 15.25 21.02
C VAL A 200 2.40 14.74 22.31
N ARG A 201 1.78 15.62 23.10
CA ARG A 201 1.04 15.24 24.31
C ARG A 201 -0.03 14.18 23.99
N LYS A 202 -0.18 13.19 24.86
CA LYS A 202 -1.15 12.09 24.69
C LYS A 202 -2.58 12.61 24.56
N GLU A 203 -2.91 13.67 25.30
CA GLU A 203 -4.24 14.28 25.33
C GLU A 203 -4.61 14.85 23.95
N GLU A 204 -3.67 15.54 23.29
CA GLU A 204 -3.86 16.06 21.93
C GLU A 204 -4.16 14.94 20.92
N VAL A 205 -3.53 13.77 21.08
CA VAL A 205 -3.80 12.59 20.24
C VAL A 205 -5.20 12.05 20.54
N ALA A 206 -5.57 11.94 21.81
CA ALA A 206 -6.88 11.46 22.25
C ALA A 206 -8.00 12.35 21.71
N ASP A 207 -7.87 13.67 21.82
CA ASP A 207 -8.86 14.65 21.36
C ASP A 207 -9.09 14.58 19.85
N LYS A 208 -8.02 14.36 19.05
CA LYS A 208 -8.12 14.25 17.58
C LYS A 208 -8.87 13.00 17.11
N VAL A 209 -8.92 11.94 17.92
CA VAL A 209 -9.56 10.66 17.56
C VAL A 209 -10.75 10.30 18.43
N ALA A 210 -11.11 11.15 19.38
CA ALA A 210 -12.28 11.00 20.24
C ALA A 210 -13.51 10.72 19.38
N GLU A 211 -14.31 9.74 19.82
CA GLU A 211 -15.57 9.31 19.17
C GLU A 211 -15.42 8.71 17.75
N ARG A 212 -14.23 8.77 17.14
CA ARG A 212 -13.96 8.28 15.78
C ARG A 212 -13.19 6.98 15.75
N TRP A 213 -12.42 6.68 16.80
CA TRP A 213 -11.53 5.53 16.81
C TRP A 213 -11.26 4.95 18.20
N ASP A 214 -11.71 3.72 18.41
CA ASP A 214 -11.61 2.96 19.65
C ASP A 214 -10.39 2.03 19.70
N LYS A 215 -9.87 1.60 18.54
CA LYS A 215 -8.73 0.66 18.47
C LYS A 215 -7.42 1.26 19.00
N GLY A 216 -6.55 0.39 19.47
CA GLY A 216 -5.21 0.72 19.99
C GLY A 216 -4.12 0.84 18.93
N TRP A 217 -4.47 0.87 17.64
CA TRP A 217 -3.58 0.94 16.49
C TRP A 217 -4.28 1.69 15.36
N PHE A 218 -3.55 2.18 14.36
CA PHE A 218 -4.10 2.80 13.15
C PHE A 218 -3.68 2.05 11.91
N LEU A 219 -4.56 1.97 10.91
CA LEU A 219 -4.19 1.62 9.54
C LEU A 219 -3.98 2.90 8.74
N GLY A 220 -2.93 2.95 7.93
CA GLY A 220 -2.73 4.06 7.02
C GLY A 220 -1.81 3.75 5.86
N TRP A 221 -1.66 4.73 4.97
CA TRP A 221 -0.77 4.66 3.82
C TRP A 221 0.01 5.94 3.61
N ARG A 222 1.13 5.81 2.90
CA ARG A 222 1.98 6.94 2.54
C ARG A 222 1.33 7.75 1.41
N ASP A 223 1.14 9.04 1.63
CA ASP A 223 0.68 9.99 0.61
C ASP A 223 1.71 10.12 -0.53
N ILE A 224 2.96 10.40 -0.16
CA ILE A 224 4.01 10.70 -1.13
C ILE A 224 4.49 9.41 -1.80
N THR A 225 4.24 9.29 -3.09
CA THR A 225 4.66 8.18 -3.94
C THR A 225 4.73 8.63 -5.40
N ASN A 226 5.38 7.88 -6.29
CA ASN A 226 5.43 8.18 -7.72
C ASN A 226 5.60 6.87 -8.52
N LEU A 227 5.57 6.96 -9.87
CA LEU A 227 5.72 5.81 -10.75
C LEU A 227 7.14 5.20 -10.76
N SER A 228 8.18 5.95 -10.35
CA SER A 228 9.55 5.47 -10.24
C SER A 228 9.86 4.76 -8.92
N ASN A 229 8.89 4.68 -7.99
CA ASN A 229 9.00 3.86 -6.80
C ASN A 229 8.75 2.38 -7.14
N GLU A 230 9.32 1.49 -6.33
CA GLU A 230 9.10 0.04 -6.41
C GLU A 230 7.67 -0.35 -6.06
N ARG A 231 7.01 0.42 -5.19
CA ARG A 231 5.61 0.25 -4.77
C ARG A 231 4.90 1.60 -4.82
N THR A 232 3.72 1.65 -5.42
CA THR A 232 2.89 2.86 -5.42
C THR A 232 2.14 3.01 -4.11
N ILE A 233 1.55 1.93 -3.60
CA ILE A 233 0.84 1.93 -2.32
C ILE A 233 1.72 1.28 -1.26
N ILE A 234 2.03 2.04 -0.21
CA ILE A 234 2.72 1.54 0.97
C ILE A 234 1.80 1.76 2.17
N CYS A 235 1.18 0.67 2.61
CA CYS A 235 0.19 0.60 3.67
C CYS A 235 0.74 -0.21 4.85
N ALA A 236 0.42 0.19 6.09
CA ALA A 236 0.73 -0.58 7.28
C ALA A 236 -0.14 -0.20 8.48
N SER A 237 -0.26 -1.12 9.42
CA SER A 237 -0.71 -0.83 10.77
C SER A 237 0.42 -0.22 11.59
N ILE A 238 0.10 0.78 12.41
CA ILE A 238 1.02 1.43 13.36
C ILE A 238 0.38 1.49 14.76
N PRO A 239 1.16 1.60 15.85
CA PRO A 239 0.62 1.85 17.18
C PRO A 239 -0.26 3.11 17.24
N LYS A 240 -1.25 3.17 18.14
CA LYS A 240 -2.03 4.40 18.36
C LYS A 240 -1.15 5.48 18.96
N THR A 241 -0.70 6.41 18.10
CA THR A 241 0.24 7.47 18.44
C THR A 241 -0.07 8.74 17.64
N ALA A 242 0.74 9.79 17.78
CA ALA A 242 0.61 10.98 16.95
C ALA A 242 1.03 10.69 15.51
N VAL A 243 0.29 11.19 14.52
CA VAL A 243 0.52 10.89 13.09
C VAL A 243 0.58 12.17 12.26
N GLY A 244 1.63 12.35 11.47
CA GLY A 244 1.78 13.47 10.54
C GLY A 244 0.89 13.34 9.30
N ASP A 245 0.50 14.47 8.71
CA ASP A 245 -0.48 14.59 7.61
C ASP A 245 -0.09 14.01 6.24
N LYS A 246 1.09 13.37 6.16
CA LYS A 246 1.55 12.59 5.00
C LYS A 246 1.38 11.09 5.16
N PHE A 247 1.03 10.61 6.36
CA PHE A 247 0.55 9.25 6.57
C PHE A 247 -0.96 9.32 6.76
N LEU A 248 -1.69 9.01 5.68
CA LEU A 248 -3.14 9.14 5.63
C LEU A 248 -3.75 7.91 6.33
N LEU A 249 -4.75 8.13 7.17
CA LEU A 249 -5.36 7.07 7.96
C LEU A 249 -6.61 6.55 7.27
N ALA A 250 -6.75 5.23 7.24
CA ALA A 250 -7.95 4.50 6.88
C ALA A 250 -8.52 3.88 8.15
N LEU A 251 -9.77 4.19 8.48
CA LEU A 251 -10.40 3.79 9.73
C LEU A 251 -11.57 2.83 9.46
N PRO A 252 -11.30 1.54 9.19
CA PRO A 252 -12.34 0.53 9.10
C PRO A 252 -12.79 0.08 10.51
N PRO A 253 -14.10 -0.02 10.78
CA PRO A 253 -14.60 -0.44 12.10
C PRO A 253 -14.22 -1.89 12.45
N ALA A 254 -14.10 -2.75 11.42
CA ALA A 254 -13.71 -4.16 11.56
C ALA A 254 -12.77 -4.59 10.43
N ARG A 255 -12.08 -5.73 10.61
CA ARG A 255 -11.27 -6.40 9.57
C ARG A 255 -10.20 -5.53 8.89
N GLY A 256 -9.68 -4.50 9.56
CA GLY A 256 -8.66 -3.61 8.97
C GLY A 256 -7.38 -4.32 8.53
N HIS A 257 -7.04 -5.44 9.15
CA HIS A 257 -5.91 -6.29 8.75
C HIS A 257 -6.11 -6.96 7.37
N LEU A 258 -7.35 -7.32 7.00
CA LEU A 258 -7.67 -7.86 5.67
C LEU A 258 -7.61 -6.77 4.60
N LEU A 259 -8.03 -5.55 4.95
CA LEU A 259 -7.85 -4.39 4.08
C LEU A 259 -6.36 -4.12 3.87
N GLN A 260 -5.55 -4.12 4.94
CA GLN A 260 -4.10 -3.97 4.86
C GLN A 260 -3.46 -5.01 3.93
N ALA A 261 -3.88 -6.28 4.02
CA ALA A 261 -3.38 -7.35 3.17
C ALA A 261 -3.62 -7.02 1.69
N ASN A 262 -4.87 -6.71 1.33
CA ASN A 262 -5.24 -6.37 -0.04
C ASN A 262 -4.47 -5.14 -0.55
N LEU A 263 -4.41 -4.07 0.25
CA LEU A 263 -3.67 -2.83 -0.05
C LEU A 263 -2.16 -3.03 -0.25
N SER A 264 -1.63 -4.15 0.22
CA SER A 264 -0.20 -4.47 0.15
C SER A 264 0.18 -5.33 -1.05
N THR A 265 -0.78 -5.74 -1.90
CA THR A 265 -0.54 -6.68 -3.00
C THR A 265 -0.02 -6.03 -4.28
N PHE A 266 0.73 -6.78 -5.09
CA PHE A 266 1.15 -6.34 -6.43
C PHE A 266 -0.03 -6.16 -7.39
N VAL A 267 -1.06 -7.00 -7.32
CA VAL A 267 -2.23 -6.89 -8.20
C VAL A 267 -3.00 -5.58 -7.98
N LEU A 268 -3.17 -5.15 -6.72
CA LEU A 268 -3.79 -3.86 -6.43
C LEU A 268 -2.87 -2.68 -6.78
N ASP A 269 -1.58 -2.78 -6.45
CA ASP A 269 -0.58 -1.75 -6.75
C ASP A 269 -0.50 -1.52 -8.27
N TYR A 270 -0.63 -2.58 -9.07
CA TYR A 270 -0.74 -2.51 -10.53
C TYR A 270 -1.93 -1.65 -10.97
N CYS A 271 -3.13 -1.88 -10.41
CA CYS A 271 -4.30 -1.03 -10.70
C CYS A 271 -4.09 0.43 -10.28
N ALA A 272 -3.42 0.67 -9.16
CA ALA A 272 -3.12 2.00 -8.65
C ALA A 272 -2.12 2.76 -9.54
N ARG A 273 -1.10 2.08 -10.05
CA ARG A 273 -0.09 2.62 -10.97
C ARG A 273 -0.69 3.17 -12.25
N GLN A 274 -1.74 2.55 -12.75
CA GLN A 274 -2.42 2.98 -13.98
C GLN A 274 -3.26 4.25 -13.78
N LYS A 275 -3.38 4.75 -12.54
CA LYS A 275 -4.21 5.92 -12.19
C LYS A 275 -3.41 7.08 -11.64
N ILE A 276 -2.22 6.83 -11.09
CA ILE A 276 -1.37 7.88 -10.55
C ILE A 276 -0.62 8.61 -11.68
N SER A 277 -0.75 9.93 -11.72
CA SER A 277 -0.01 10.81 -12.64
C SER A 277 0.99 11.73 -11.94
N GLY A 278 0.95 11.80 -10.60
CA GLY A 278 1.73 12.75 -9.81
C GLY A 278 2.51 12.11 -8.65
N LYS A 279 2.87 12.95 -7.66
CA LYS A 279 3.68 12.55 -6.49
C LYS A 279 2.87 12.28 -5.21
N SER A 280 1.54 12.19 -5.33
CA SER A 280 0.62 12.17 -4.18
C SER A 280 -0.52 11.19 -4.43
N PHE A 281 -0.70 10.25 -3.50
CA PHE A 281 -1.72 9.22 -3.52
C PHE A 281 -2.80 9.52 -2.47
N LYS A 282 -3.75 10.38 -2.85
CA LYS A 282 -4.84 10.84 -1.96
C LYS A 282 -6.08 9.95 -2.04
N TYR A 283 -7.08 10.32 -1.23
CA TYR A 283 -8.35 9.60 -1.08
C TYR A 283 -9.06 9.31 -2.40
N PHE A 284 -9.10 10.27 -3.34
CA PHE A 284 -9.82 10.08 -4.60
C PHE A 284 -9.25 8.92 -5.44
N LEU A 285 -7.93 8.66 -5.36
CA LEU A 285 -7.31 7.51 -6.01
C LEU A 285 -7.65 6.22 -5.25
N LEU A 286 -7.46 6.21 -3.93
CA LEU A 286 -7.70 5.02 -3.09
C LEU A 286 -9.16 4.55 -3.16
N LYS A 287 -10.12 5.48 -3.06
CA LYS A 287 -11.56 5.20 -3.09
C LYS A 287 -11.97 4.37 -4.30
N GLN A 288 -11.38 4.63 -5.47
CA GLN A 288 -11.81 4.00 -6.71
C GLN A 288 -10.95 2.81 -7.14
N LEU A 289 -10.18 2.22 -6.23
CA LEU A 289 -9.44 0.97 -6.48
C LEU A 289 -10.37 -0.26 -6.35
N PRO A 290 -10.06 -1.36 -7.06
CA PRO A 290 -10.81 -2.60 -6.93
C PRO A 290 -10.30 -3.35 -5.69
N VAL A 291 -11.09 -3.39 -4.62
CA VAL A 291 -10.73 -4.03 -3.35
C VAL A 291 -11.81 -5.05 -3.00
N LEU A 292 -11.41 -6.26 -2.61
CA LEU A 292 -12.36 -7.31 -2.21
C LEU A 292 -13.28 -6.79 -1.10
N ALA A 293 -14.57 -7.08 -1.20
CA ALA A 293 -15.55 -6.67 -0.18
C ALA A 293 -15.41 -7.52 1.09
N PRO A 294 -15.78 -7.01 2.28
CA PRO A 294 -15.66 -7.76 3.53
C PRO A 294 -16.31 -9.16 3.51
N GLN A 295 -17.42 -9.31 2.78
CA GLN A 295 -18.15 -10.58 2.65
C GLN A 295 -17.35 -11.66 1.90
N GLN A 296 -16.42 -11.28 1.02
CA GLN A 296 -15.60 -12.24 0.29
C GLN A 296 -14.58 -12.94 1.20
N TYR A 297 -14.24 -12.36 2.35
CA TYR A 297 -13.34 -12.99 3.30
C TYR A 297 -14.05 -14.05 4.18
N GLU A 298 -15.38 -14.05 4.20
CA GLU A 298 -16.18 -15.03 4.95
C GLU A 298 -16.33 -16.36 4.20
N THR A 299 -15.93 -16.39 2.92
CA THR A 299 -15.97 -17.62 2.10
C THR A 299 -14.73 -18.47 2.34
N CYS A 300 -14.78 -19.74 1.93
CA CYS A 300 -13.60 -20.60 1.96
C CYS A 300 -12.51 -20.09 1.00
N ALA A 301 -11.24 -20.23 1.41
CA ALA A 301 -10.11 -19.98 0.54
C ALA A 301 -10.14 -20.98 -0.64
N PRO A 302 -10.11 -20.54 -1.91
CA PRO A 302 -10.30 -21.44 -3.05
C PRO A 302 -9.33 -22.63 -3.12
N TRP A 303 -8.12 -22.46 -2.59
CA TRP A 303 -7.05 -23.46 -2.55
C TRP A 303 -7.06 -24.35 -1.29
N PHE A 304 -8.12 -24.29 -0.49
CA PHE A 304 -8.39 -25.19 0.65
C PHE A 304 -9.82 -25.73 0.57
N THR A 305 -10.07 -26.88 1.18
CA THR A 305 -11.42 -27.45 1.27
C THR A 305 -12.24 -26.83 2.41
N ASP A 306 -11.61 -26.54 3.56
CA ASP A 306 -12.31 -26.21 4.81
C ASP A 306 -11.67 -25.07 5.61
N VAL A 307 -10.95 -24.16 4.95
CA VAL A 307 -10.32 -23.01 5.61
C VAL A 307 -11.00 -21.72 5.16
N VAL A 308 -11.49 -20.94 6.13
CA VAL A 308 -12.08 -19.61 5.87
C VAL A 308 -10.97 -18.67 5.39
N LEU A 309 -11.26 -17.88 4.35
CA LEU A 309 -10.28 -16.98 3.74
C LEU A 309 -9.77 -15.93 4.74
N GLU A 310 -10.66 -15.40 5.59
CA GLU A 310 -10.32 -14.51 6.70
C GLU A 310 -9.19 -15.12 7.56
N ASP A 311 -9.39 -16.28 8.16
CA ASP A 311 -8.40 -16.93 9.04
C ASP A 311 -7.06 -17.18 8.33
N TRP A 312 -7.10 -17.60 7.06
CA TRP A 312 -5.90 -17.85 6.27
C TRP A 312 -5.07 -16.57 6.04
N ILE A 313 -5.72 -15.43 5.81
CA ILE A 313 -5.05 -14.13 5.65
C ILE A 313 -4.63 -13.58 7.03
N THR A 314 -5.48 -13.69 8.05
CA THR A 314 -5.24 -13.18 9.39
C THR A 314 -3.94 -13.73 9.98
N SER A 315 -3.71 -15.04 9.88
CA SER A 315 -2.47 -15.68 10.37
C SER A 315 -1.20 -15.06 9.78
N ARG A 316 -1.18 -14.81 8.47
CA ARG A 316 -0.05 -14.18 7.76
C ARG A 316 0.12 -12.72 8.12
N VAL A 317 -0.96 -11.96 8.15
CA VAL A 317 -0.91 -10.51 8.44
C VAL A 317 -0.53 -10.27 9.90
N LEU A 318 -1.04 -11.09 10.82
CA LEU A 318 -0.69 -11.08 12.23
C LEU A 318 0.82 -11.25 12.39
N GLU A 319 1.39 -12.30 11.81
CA GLU A 319 2.82 -12.57 11.89
C GLU A 319 3.68 -11.50 11.19
N LEU A 320 3.25 -11.02 10.02
CA LEU A 320 3.92 -9.93 9.32
C LEU A 320 3.90 -8.62 10.11
N THR A 321 2.90 -8.35 10.94
CA THR A 321 2.72 -7.05 11.59
C THR A 321 3.21 -7.05 13.04
N PHE A 322 2.87 -8.08 13.82
CA PHE A 322 3.14 -8.12 15.26
C PHE A 322 4.56 -8.59 15.58
N THR A 323 5.54 -7.74 15.30
CA THR A 323 6.98 -8.00 15.54
C THR A 323 7.58 -7.17 16.68
N ALA A 324 6.76 -6.35 17.36
CA ALA A 324 7.21 -5.53 18.48
C ALA A 324 6.08 -5.26 19.48
N TRP A 325 6.45 -5.00 20.73
CA TRP A 325 5.50 -4.82 21.83
C TRP A 325 4.63 -3.55 21.72
N ASP A 326 5.10 -2.51 21.02
CA ASP A 326 4.36 -1.27 20.83
C ASP A 326 3.11 -1.42 19.96
N ILE A 327 3.06 -2.45 19.11
CA ILE A 327 1.90 -2.76 18.27
C ILE A 327 1.05 -3.93 18.83
N ALA A 328 1.26 -4.35 20.08
CA ALA A 328 0.54 -5.49 20.66
C ALA A 328 -0.99 -5.33 20.71
N SER A 329 -1.51 -4.10 20.70
CA SER A 329 -2.96 -3.84 20.55
C SER A 329 -3.53 -4.36 19.24
N PHE A 330 -2.75 -4.35 18.16
CA PHE A 330 -3.15 -4.93 16.88
C PHE A 330 -3.38 -6.44 17.03
N ALA A 331 -2.43 -7.15 17.65
CA ALA A 331 -2.53 -8.59 17.87
C ALA A 331 -3.72 -8.96 18.77
N ARG A 332 -3.92 -8.22 19.87
CA ARG A 332 -5.05 -8.43 20.78
C ARG A 332 -6.41 -8.23 20.10
N ASP A 333 -6.54 -7.25 19.21
CA ASP A 333 -7.76 -7.04 18.43
C ASP A 333 -8.04 -8.21 17.45
N LEU A 334 -7.04 -9.03 17.14
CA LEU A 334 -7.15 -10.26 16.34
C LEU A 334 -7.28 -11.52 17.22
N GLY A 335 -7.43 -11.37 18.53
CA GLY A 335 -7.53 -12.48 19.47
C GLY A 335 -6.19 -13.12 19.85
N ASP A 336 -5.06 -12.51 19.48
CA ASP A 336 -3.72 -13.00 19.84
C ASP A 336 -3.18 -12.31 21.09
N SER A 337 -2.92 -13.10 22.13
CA SER A 337 -2.32 -12.64 23.38
C SER A 337 -0.87 -13.08 23.56
N GLY A 338 -0.25 -13.61 22.50
CA GLY A 338 1.12 -14.12 22.55
C GLY A 338 2.17 -13.01 22.55
N SER A 339 3.43 -13.42 22.63
CA SER A 339 4.56 -12.52 22.42
C SER A 339 4.77 -12.17 20.94
N PRO A 340 5.41 -11.03 20.62
CA PRO A 340 5.69 -10.67 19.24
C PRO A 340 6.47 -11.75 18.51
N PHE A 341 6.20 -11.89 17.21
CA PHE A 341 6.97 -12.76 16.33
C PHE A 341 8.38 -12.21 16.12
N VAL A 342 9.32 -13.13 15.96
CA VAL A 342 10.71 -12.79 15.62
C VAL A 342 10.75 -12.19 14.21
N TRP A 343 11.48 -11.09 14.06
CA TRP A 343 11.71 -10.52 12.73
C TRP A 343 12.63 -11.41 11.90
N ASP A 344 12.06 -12.09 10.90
CA ASP A 344 12.77 -12.93 9.94
C ASP A 344 12.46 -12.48 8.50
N GLU A 345 13.45 -11.93 7.80
CA GLU A 345 13.27 -11.40 6.44
C GLU A 345 12.83 -12.45 5.43
N GLU A 346 13.34 -13.68 5.55
CA GLU A 346 13.08 -14.77 4.61
C GLU A 346 11.66 -15.32 4.79
N ARG A 347 11.27 -15.51 6.04
CA ARG A 347 9.91 -15.91 6.40
C ARG A 347 8.89 -14.85 5.97
N ARG A 348 9.19 -13.57 6.19
CA ARG A 348 8.35 -12.44 5.76
C ARG A 348 8.29 -12.31 4.24
N PHE A 349 9.37 -12.62 3.52
CA PHE A 349 9.38 -12.66 2.07
C PHE A 349 8.44 -13.76 1.55
N ALA A 350 8.55 -14.98 2.07
CA ALA A 350 7.67 -16.09 1.71
C ALA A 350 6.19 -15.80 2.00
N MET A 351 5.84 -15.28 3.19
CA MET A 351 4.46 -14.93 3.52
C MET A 351 3.87 -13.86 2.59
N ARG A 352 4.65 -12.85 2.21
CA ARG A 352 4.20 -11.83 1.25
C ARG A 352 3.99 -12.43 -0.14
N ALA A 353 4.89 -13.32 -0.59
CA ALA A 353 4.72 -14.00 -1.87
C ALA A 353 3.47 -14.90 -1.89
N GLU A 354 3.16 -15.59 -0.79
CA GLU A 354 1.90 -16.35 -0.67
C GLU A 354 0.67 -15.44 -0.72
N LEU A 355 0.69 -14.30 -0.02
CA LEU A 355 -0.39 -13.33 -0.09
C LEU A 355 -0.56 -12.79 -1.52
N ASP A 356 0.53 -12.39 -2.19
CA ASP A 356 0.46 -11.89 -3.56
C ASP A 356 -0.12 -12.93 -4.53
N ALA A 357 0.35 -14.19 -4.47
CA ALA A 357 -0.18 -15.29 -5.28
C ALA A 357 -1.67 -15.55 -5.01
N ALA A 358 -2.07 -15.57 -3.73
CA ALA A 358 -3.47 -15.71 -3.32
C ALA A 358 -4.34 -14.58 -3.91
N TYR A 359 -3.89 -13.34 -3.81
CA TYR A 359 -4.65 -12.19 -4.32
C TYR A 359 -4.73 -12.16 -5.85
N PHE A 360 -3.74 -12.67 -6.59
CA PHE A 360 -3.88 -12.86 -8.03
C PHE A 360 -5.03 -13.82 -8.38
N HIS A 361 -5.16 -14.94 -7.64
CA HIS A 361 -6.30 -15.86 -7.77
C HIS A 361 -7.63 -15.19 -7.42
N LEU A 362 -7.70 -14.48 -6.28
CA LEU A 362 -8.91 -13.79 -5.83
C LEU A 362 -9.37 -12.67 -6.79
N TYR A 363 -8.45 -12.09 -7.57
CA TYR A 363 -8.74 -11.08 -8.58
C TYR A 363 -9.08 -11.70 -9.95
N GLY A 364 -9.02 -13.03 -10.07
CA GLY A 364 -9.24 -13.78 -11.30
C GLY A 364 -8.22 -13.43 -12.38
N VAL A 365 -6.97 -13.17 -12.00
CA VAL A 365 -5.88 -12.91 -12.94
C VAL A 365 -5.31 -14.25 -13.40
N GLY A 366 -5.28 -14.47 -14.72
CA GLY A 366 -4.71 -15.68 -15.30
C GLY A 366 -3.19 -15.70 -15.21
N ARG A 367 -2.60 -16.90 -15.23
CA ARG A 367 -1.16 -17.13 -15.03
C ARG A 367 -0.23 -16.28 -15.91
N ASP A 368 -0.56 -16.13 -17.18
CA ASP A 368 0.25 -15.32 -18.12
C ASP A 368 0.21 -13.83 -17.79
N ASP A 369 -0.92 -13.35 -17.26
CA ASP A 369 -1.09 -11.96 -16.84
C ASP A 369 -0.42 -11.69 -15.50
N VAL A 370 -0.29 -12.68 -14.62
CA VAL A 370 0.51 -12.54 -13.39
C VAL A 370 1.96 -12.18 -13.73
N GLY A 371 2.57 -12.94 -14.65
CA GLY A 371 3.95 -12.67 -15.10
C GLY A 371 4.10 -11.28 -15.71
N TYR A 372 3.15 -10.89 -16.56
CA TYR A 372 3.12 -9.57 -17.19
C TYR A 372 2.94 -8.43 -16.18
N ILE A 373 2.02 -8.58 -15.21
CA ILE A 373 1.83 -7.60 -14.14
C ILE A 373 3.12 -7.40 -13.36
N MET A 374 3.81 -8.49 -12.98
CA MET A 374 5.08 -8.39 -12.27
C MET A 374 6.13 -7.62 -13.09
N ASP A 375 6.22 -7.90 -14.40
CA ASP A 375 7.16 -7.20 -15.31
C ASP A 375 6.85 -5.70 -15.49
N SER A 376 5.62 -5.27 -15.20
CA SER A 376 5.26 -3.84 -15.24
C SER A 376 5.92 -3.01 -14.11
N PHE A 377 6.44 -3.65 -13.06
CA PHE A 377 7.15 -2.99 -11.94
C PHE A 377 8.60 -2.66 -12.29
N GLY A 378 8.83 -2.01 -13.44
CA GLY A 378 10.16 -1.77 -13.99
C GLY A 378 11.11 -0.98 -13.08
N ALA A 379 10.59 -0.13 -12.18
CA ALA A 379 11.40 0.53 -11.16
C ALA A 379 12.02 -0.47 -10.17
N PHE A 380 11.23 -1.46 -9.71
CA PHE A 380 11.73 -2.52 -8.84
C PHE A 380 12.77 -3.37 -9.58
N GLN A 381 12.47 -3.78 -10.81
CA GLN A 381 13.41 -4.54 -11.64
C GLN A 381 14.75 -3.82 -11.87
N ARG A 382 14.74 -2.50 -12.11
CA ARG A 382 15.97 -1.73 -12.33
C ARG A 382 16.77 -1.46 -11.04
N ASN A 383 16.07 -1.19 -9.93
CA ASN A 383 16.74 -0.83 -8.69
C ASN A 383 17.34 -2.04 -7.97
N ASP A 384 16.71 -3.21 -8.10
CA ASP A 384 17.12 -4.44 -7.41
C ASP A 384 16.69 -5.67 -8.23
N PHE A 385 17.44 -5.94 -9.29
CA PHE A 385 17.13 -6.99 -10.26
C PHE A 385 17.05 -8.39 -9.63
N GLU A 386 17.99 -8.72 -8.74
CA GLU A 386 18.05 -10.03 -8.09
C GLU A 386 16.84 -10.25 -7.18
N ARG A 387 16.51 -9.27 -6.33
CA ARG A 387 15.33 -9.35 -5.47
C ARG A 387 14.04 -9.38 -6.29
N PHE A 388 13.97 -8.61 -7.39
CA PHE A 388 12.83 -8.65 -8.29
C PHE A 388 12.65 -10.05 -8.91
N ALA A 389 13.71 -10.60 -9.52
CA ALA A 389 13.66 -11.92 -10.16
C ALA A 389 13.24 -13.00 -9.17
N ARG A 390 13.81 -12.98 -7.96
CA ARG A 390 13.44 -13.87 -6.87
C ARG A 390 11.98 -13.72 -6.43
N THR A 391 11.51 -12.48 -6.28
CA THR A 391 10.11 -12.19 -5.89
C THR A 391 9.13 -12.69 -6.93
N LYS A 392 9.38 -12.39 -8.21
CA LYS A 392 8.55 -12.84 -9.32
C LYS A 392 8.52 -14.37 -9.39
N ALA A 393 9.68 -15.02 -9.33
CA ALA A 393 9.75 -16.48 -9.39
C ALA A 393 8.92 -17.14 -8.27
N LEU A 394 9.10 -16.70 -7.02
CA LEU A 394 8.38 -17.29 -5.89
C LEU A 394 6.86 -17.06 -5.97
N ILE A 395 6.41 -15.86 -6.36
CA ILE A 395 4.98 -15.58 -6.55
C ILE A 395 4.38 -16.50 -7.61
N LEU A 396 5.08 -16.70 -8.74
CA LEU A 396 4.61 -17.57 -9.81
C LEU A 396 4.57 -19.04 -9.38
N ASP A 397 5.60 -19.52 -8.68
CA ASP A 397 5.65 -20.90 -8.18
C ASP A 397 4.52 -21.19 -7.18
N VAL A 398 4.26 -20.25 -6.26
CA VAL A 398 3.15 -20.36 -5.30
C VAL A 398 1.80 -20.26 -5.99
N TYR A 399 1.65 -19.35 -6.95
CA TYR A 399 0.42 -19.24 -7.75
C TYR A 399 0.13 -20.57 -8.44
N ASP A 400 1.13 -21.19 -9.06
CA ASP A 400 1.00 -22.47 -9.75
C ASP A 400 0.70 -23.62 -8.78
N ALA A 401 1.26 -23.58 -7.56
CA ALA A 401 0.95 -24.54 -6.52
C ALA A 401 -0.51 -24.41 -6.02
N MET A 402 -1.01 -23.20 -5.83
CA MET A 402 -2.41 -22.94 -5.48
C MET A 402 -3.35 -23.35 -6.61
N ALA A 403 -3.00 -23.08 -7.88
CA ALA A 403 -3.79 -23.50 -9.03
C ALA A 403 -3.94 -25.03 -9.09
N ARG A 404 -2.83 -25.77 -8.91
CA ARG A 404 -2.84 -27.24 -8.85
C ARG A 404 -3.68 -27.78 -7.69
N ALA A 405 -3.63 -27.12 -6.53
CA ALA A 405 -4.44 -27.47 -5.37
C ALA A 405 -5.95 -27.37 -5.70
N VAL A 406 -6.37 -26.25 -6.31
CA VAL A 406 -7.74 -26.02 -6.78
C VAL A 406 -8.17 -27.07 -7.80
N GLU A 407 -7.33 -27.35 -8.82
CA GLU A 407 -7.64 -28.32 -9.89
C GLU A 407 -7.79 -29.75 -9.37
N ARG A 408 -6.98 -30.14 -8.39
CA ARG A 408 -6.97 -31.51 -7.83
C ARG A 408 -7.96 -31.69 -6.69
N GLY A 409 -8.50 -30.61 -6.12
CA GLY A 409 -9.28 -30.66 -4.89
C GLY A 409 -8.43 -31.06 -3.66
N GLU A 410 -7.11 -30.86 -3.73
CA GLU A 410 -6.19 -31.13 -2.63
C GLU A 410 -5.81 -29.82 -1.93
N PRO A 411 -5.77 -29.75 -0.59
CA PRO A 411 -5.37 -28.53 0.10
C PRO A 411 -3.96 -28.05 -0.27
N TYR A 412 -3.82 -26.76 -0.57
CA TYR A 412 -2.52 -26.14 -0.76
C TYR A 412 -1.65 -26.29 0.49
N LYS A 413 -0.38 -26.68 0.29
CA LYS A 413 0.61 -26.77 1.36
C LYS A 413 1.46 -25.52 1.35
N THR A 414 1.45 -24.79 2.46
CA THR A 414 2.29 -23.61 2.62
C THR A 414 3.78 -23.96 2.51
N ILE A 415 4.57 -23.04 1.95
CA ILE A 415 6.03 -23.17 1.85
C ILE A 415 6.75 -22.84 3.18
N LEU A 416 5.98 -22.45 4.20
CA LEU A 416 6.48 -22.02 5.50
C LEU A 416 6.35 -23.13 6.54
N ASP A 417 7.45 -23.40 7.24
CA ASP A 417 7.49 -24.31 8.39
C ASP A 417 8.15 -23.58 9.59
N PRO A 418 7.48 -23.44 10.75
CA PRO A 418 6.06 -23.77 10.99
C PRO A 418 5.11 -22.94 10.11
N PRO A 419 3.81 -23.28 10.00
CA PRO A 419 2.83 -22.49 9.25
C PRO A 419 2.73 -21.03 9.71
N PRO A 420 2.23 -20.10 8.87
CA PRO A 420 2.01 -18.71 9.28
C PRO A 420 1.11 -18.59 10.52
N GLY A 421 1.44 -17.65 11.41
CA GLY A 421 0.78 -17.50 12.71
C GLY A 421 1.38 -18.37 13.82
N GLU A 422 2.12 -19.42 13.44
CA GLU A 422 2.86 -20.33 14.33
C GLU A 422 4.37 -20.10 14.26
N GLY A 423 4.82 -19.04 13.57
CA GLY A 423 6.22 -18.64 13.49
C GLY A 423 6.90 -18.44 14.86
N PRO A 424 8.24 -18.47 14.91
CA PRO A 424 8.99 -18.22 16.13
C PRO A 424 8.60 -16.90 16.80
N ARG A 425 8.41 -16.93 18.12
CA ARG A 425 8.08 -15.76 18.94
C ARG A 425 9.18 -15.47 19.95
N HIS A 426 9.23 -14.23 20.39
CA HIS A 426 10.06 -13.84 21.52
C HIS A 426 9.53 -14.44 22.83
N PRO A 427 10.38 -14.57 23.87
CA PRO A 427 9.92 -14.92 25.20
C PRO A 427 8.91 -13.91 25.75
N ASP A 428 8.01 -14.40 26.60
CA ASP A 428 7.06 -13.55 27.33
C ASP A 428 7.78 -12.50 28.18
N ARG A 429 7.09 -11.38 28.37
CA ARG A 429 7.61 -10.17 29.01
C ARG A 429 7.88 -10.35 30.50
#